data_AF-A0A0C2T982-F1
#
_entry.id   AF-A0A0C2T982-F1
#
_cell.length_a   1.000
_cell.length_b   1.000
_cell.length_c   1.000
_cell.angle_alpha   90.00
_cell.angle_beta   90.00
_cell.angle_gamma   90.00
#
_symmetry.space_group_name_H-M   'P 1'
#
loop_
_entity.id
_entity.type
_entity.pdbx_description
1 polymer ?
#
loop_
_entity_poly.entity_id
_entity_poly.type
_entity_poly.pdbx_seq_one_letter_code
_entity_poly.pdbx_strand_id
1 'polypeptide(L)'
;MFFSHLAASAHSFLRPASGSYRLFSTTTAVEAGYKMKSHSGAKKRWRSLASGTSFKRPKAGHSHLNVTKSPARKNRLGNTAISTPTQTHKLKKLLLPYGTH
;
A
#
# COMPACT_ATOMS: atom_id res chain seq x y z
N MET A 1 62.44 21.95 44.47
CA MET A 1 61.62 22.46 43.34
C MET A 1 60.65 21.33 42.99
N PHE A 2 59.49 21.25 43.65
CA PHE A 2 58.21 21.81 43.18
C PHE A 2 58.02 21.60 41.67
N PHE A 3 57.18 20.63 41.27
CA PHE A 3 55.85 20.89 40.75
C PHE A 3 55.11 19.56 40.47
N SER A 4 54.12 19.31 41.31
CA SER A 4 52.97 18.42 41.11
C SER A 4 51.98 19.04 40.13
N HIS A 5 51.53 18.33 39.09
CA HIS A 5 50.32 18.58 38.29
C HIS A 5 49.96 17.26 37.58
N LEU A 6 48.73 16.85 37.31
CA LEU A 6 47.37 17.18 37.72
C LEU A 6 46.54 16.09 37.01
N ALA A 7 45.49 15.62 37.66
CA ALA A 7 44.60 14.53 37.24
C ALA A 7 43.92 14.75 35.87
N ALA A 8 43.50 13.65 35.21
CA ALA A 8 42.19 13.56 34.58
C ALA A 8 41.83 12.09 34.25
N SER A 9 40.97 11.51 35.09
CA SER A 9 40.16 10.34 34.76
C SER A 9 39.13 10.74 33.70
N ALA A 10 39.05 9.99 32.61
CA ALA A 10 37.94 10.08 31.67
C ALA A 10 37.50 8.67 31.26
N HIS A 11 36.70 8.04 32.11
CA HIS A 11 35.89 6.89 31.70
C HIS A 11 34.72 7.44 30.88
N SER A 12 34.89 7.50 29.56
CA SER A 12 33.79 7.82 28.66
C SER A 12 32.81 6.65 28.65
N PHE A 13 31.73 6.79 29.41
CA PHE A 13 30.55 5.94 29.35
C PHE A 13 29.99 5.95 27.91
N LEU A 14 30.26 4.89 27.15
CA LEU A 14 29.48 4.57 25.96
C LEU A 14 28.10 4.11 26.42
N ARG A 15 27.19 5.07 26.59
CA ARG A 15 25.76 4.84 26.76
C ARG A 15 25.23 4.22 25.47
N PRO A 16 24.78 2.95 25.44
CA PRO A 16 24.03 2.47 24.30
C PRO A 16 22.76 3.31 24.21
N ALA A 17 22.58 3.99 23.08
CA ALA A 17 21.32 4.63 22.76
C ALA A 17 20.26 3.51 22.74
N SER A 18 19.43 3.45 23.78
CA SER A 18 18.17 2.72 23.76
C SER A 18 17.22 3.42 22.79
N GLY A 19 17.58 3.42 21.50
CA GLY A 19 16.62 3.71 20.46
C GLY A 19 15.55 2.64 20.60
N SER A 20 14.33 3.05 20.97
CA SER A 20 13.16 2.19 20.88
C SER A 20 13.01 1.78 19.42
N TYR A 21 13.66 0.69 19.05
CA TYR A 21 13.39 -0.04 17.83
C TYR A 21 11.92 -0.41 17.93
N ARG A 22 11.11 0.10 17.00
CA ARG A 22 9.70 -0.31 16.90
C ARG A 22 9.72 -1.79 16.55
N LEU A 23 9.68 -2.64 17.58
CA LEU A 23 9.46 -4.07 17.43
C LEU A 23 8.10 -4.23 16.75
N PHE A 24 8.13 -4.49 15.45
CA PHE A 24 6.94 -4.97 14.79
C PHE A 24 6.58 -6.30 15.46
N SER A 25 5.34 -6.42 15.96
CA SER A 25 4.90 -7.59 16.70
C SER A 25 5.20 -8.88 15.92
N THR A 26 5.96 -9.78 16.53
CA THR A 26 6.35 -11.07 15.95
C THR A 26 5.32 -12.16 16.19
N THR A 27 4.18 -11.85 16.81
CA THR A 27 3.07 -12.80 16.94
C THR A 27 2.64 -13.23 15.54
N THR A 28 2.74 -14.53 15.27
CA THR A 28 2.25 -15.13 14.02
C THR A 28 0.75 -14.86 13.92
N ALA A 29 0.32 -14.13 12.89
CA ALA A 29 -1.08 -13.73 12.67
C ALA A 29 -2.11 -14.90 12.71
N VAL A 30 -1.62 -16.14 12.62
CA VAL A 30 -2.39 -17.38 12.69
C VAL A 30 -3.00 -17.63 14.08
N GLU A 31 -2.32 -17.26 15.18
CA GLU A 31 -2.77 -17.52 16.56
C GLU A 31 -4.10 -16.83 16.93
N ALA A 32 -4.41 -15.70 16.28
CA ALA A 32 -5.57 -14.86 16.61
C ALA A 32 -6.79 -15.07 15.68
N GLY A 33 -6.81 -16.12 14.84
CA GLY A 33 -7.91 -16.34 13.89
C GLY A 33 -8.05 -15.21 12.85
N TYR A 34 -6.93 -14.59 12.47
CA TYR A 34 -6.92 -13.43 11.58
C TYR A 34 -7.39 -13.81 10.17
N LYS A 35 -8.52 -13.24 9.74
CA LYS A 35 -9.04 -13.35 8.37
C LYS A 35 -8.52 -12.22 7.49
N MET A 36 -8.04 -12.57 6.30
CA MET A 36 -7.72 -11.58 5.25
C MET A 36 -8.93 -10.71 4.93
N LYS A 37 -8.78 -9.38 4.97
CA LYS A 37 -9.85 -8.44 4.63
C LYS A 37 -9.72 -7.97 3.19
N SER A 38 -10.85 -7.81 2.50
CA SER A 38 -10.85 -7.18 1.18
C SER A 38 -10.59 -5.67 1.32
N HIS A 39 -9.73 -5.13 0.46
CA HIS A 39 -9.41 -3.71 0.43
C HIS A 39 -10.61 -2.89 -0.03
N SER A 40 -11.21 -2.13 0.89
CA SER A 40 -12.48 -1.43 0.69
C SER A 40 -12.45 -0.42 -0.46
N GLY A 41 -11.32 0.22 -0.71
CA GLY A 41 -11.15 1.16 -1.82
C GLY A 41 -10.93 0.50 -3.19
N ALA A 42 -10.53 -0.77 -3.21
CA ALA A 42 -10.35 -1.57 -4.43
C ALA A 42 -11.64 -2.32 -4.80
N LYS A 43 -12.39 -2.80 -3.78
CA LYS A 43 -13.87 -2.88 -3.86
C LYS A 43 -14.36 -1.44 -4.16
N LYS A 44 -15.61 -1.07 -4.38
CA LYS A 44 -15.96 0.28 -4.94
C LYS A 44 -15.42 0.56 -6.36
N ARG A 45 -14.10 0.54 -6.63
CA ARG A 45 -13.50 0.94 -7.93
C ARG A 45 -13.46 -0.18 -8.98
N TRP A 46 -13.15 -1.41 -8.56
CA TRP A 46 -13.07 -2.56 -9.46
C TRP A 46 -14.25 -3.49 -9.23
N ARG A 47 -14.79 -4.08 -10.30
CA ARG A 47 -15.83 -5.12 -10.25
C ARG A 47 -15.33 -6.38 -10.96
N SER A 48 -15.56 -7.56 -10.39
CA SER A 48 -15.28 -8.86 -11.01
C SER A 48 -16.24 -9.11 -12.16
N LEU A 49 -15.73 -9.67 -13.26
CA LEU A 49 -16.57 -10.22 -14.32
C LEU A 49 -17.08 -11.61 -13.91
N ALA A 50 -18.17 -12.05 -14.55
CA ALA A 50 -18.78 -13.35 -14.28
C ALA A 50 -17.80 -14.52 -14.46
N SER A 51 -16.86 -14.41 -15.39
CA SER A 51 -15.80 -15.41 -15.60
C SER A 51 -14.81 -15.54 -14.45
N GLY A 52 -14.77 -14.59 -13.50
CA GLY A 52 -13.81 -14.56 -12.39
C GLY A 52 -12.35 -14.33 -12.80
N THR A 53 -12.06 -14.27 -14.11
CA THR A 53 -10.71 -14.14 -14.65
C THR A 53 -10.22 -12.70 -14.63
N SER A 54 -11.10 -11.74 -14.91
CA SER A 54 -10.76 -10.33 -15.09
C SER A 54 -11.68 -9.38 -14.32
N PHE A 55 -11.22 -8.14 -14.15
CA PHE A 55 -11.96 -7.08 -13.47
C PHE A 55 -12.23 -5.92 -14.42
N LYS A 56 -13.36 -5.24 -14.21
CA LYS A 56 -13.74 -4.01 -14.92
C LYS A 56 -13.68 -2.78 -14.02
N ARG A 57 -13.38 -1.63 -14.63
CA ARG A 57 -13.40 -0.30 -13.99
C ARG A 57 -13.78 0.79 -15.00
N PRO A 58 -14.28 1.94 -14.54
CA PRO A 58 -14.34 3.14 -15.38
C PRO A 58 -12.93 3.66 -15.71
N LYS A 59 -12.78 4.27 -16.90
CA LYS A 59 -11.56 4.97 -17.28
C LYS A 59 -11.45 6.29 -16.52
N ALA A 60 -10.21 6.72 -16.27
CA ALA A 60 -9.93 7.97 -15.56
C ALA A 60 -10.08 9.19 -16.48
N GLY A 61 -10.31 10.36 -15.89
CA GLY A 61 -10.28 11.65 -16.61
C GLY A 61 -11.55 12.01 -17.38
N HIS A 62 -12.69 11.39 -17.07
CA HIS A 62 -13.98 11.67 -17.72
C HIS A 62 -14.95 12.54 -16.89
N SER A 63 -14.58 12.94 -15.66
CA SER A 63 -15.50 13.62 -14.74
C SER A 63 -15.65 15.14 -15.00
N HIS A 64 -14.54 15.88 -15.15
CA HIS A 64 -14.55 17.34 -15.35
C HIS A 64 -13.54 17.76 -16.44
N LEU A 65 -13.55 19.04 -16.83
CA LEU A 65 -12.73 19.60 -17.92
C LEU A 65 -12.95 18.88 -19.25
N ASN A 66 -14.20 18.53 -19.56
CA ASN A 66 -14.55 17.82 -20.78
C ASN A 66 -14.71 18.77 -22.00
N VAL A 67 -14.77 20.07 -21.77
CA VAL A 67 -14.95 21.10 -22.81
C VAL A 67 -13.79 21.10 -23.82
N THR A 68 -12.54 20.99 -23.33
CA THR A 68 -11.34 20.99 -24.18
C THR A 68 -11.03 19.62 -24.81
N LYS A 69 -11.78 18.57 -24.45
CA LYS A 69 -11.56 17.22 -24.99
C LYS A 69 -12.37 17.04 -26.26
N SER A 70 -11.74 16.52 -27.31
CA SER A 70 -12.45 16.15 -28.54
C SER A 70 -13.58 15.14 -28.25
N PRO A 71 -14.69 15.15 -29.02
CA PRO A 71 -15.79 14.20 -28.86
C PRO A 71 -15.31 12.73 -28.87
N ALA A 72 -14.40 12.39 -29.79
CA ALA A 72 -13.81 11.05 -29.87
C ALA A 72 -13.08 10.64 -28.57
N ARG A 73 -12.35 11.57 -27.94
CA ARG A 73 -11.69 11.32 -26.66
C ARG A 73 -12.70 11.10 -25.54
N LYS A 74 -13.77 11.90 -25.48
CA LYS A 74 -14.85 11.74 -24.48
C LYS A 74 -15.50 10.37 -24.60
N ASN A 75 -15.85 9.95 -25.81
CA ASN A 75 -16.46 8.64 -26.06
C ASN A 75 -15.53 7.50 -25.63
N ARG A 76 -14.23 7.60 -25.98
CA ARG A 76 -13.25 6.58 -25.56
C ARG A 76 -13.11 6.48 -24.04
N LEU A 77 -13.21 7.60 -23.31
CA LEU A 77 -13.13 7.65 -21.85
C LEU A 77 -14.42 7.23 -21.14
N GLY A 78 -15.58 7.33 -21.80
CA GLY A 78 -16.84 6.79 -21.29
C GLY A 78 -16.88 5.26 -21.26
N ASN A 79 -16.09 4.60 -22.10
CA ASN A 79 -16.03 3.15 -22.17
C ASN A 79 -15.36 2.52 -20.93
N THR A 80 -15.82 1.33 -20.58
CA THR A 80 -15.23 0.51 -19.49
C THR A 80 -13.82 0.04 -19.87
N ALA A 81 -12.92 -0.02 -18.90
CA ALA A 81 -11.60 -0.62 -19.04
C ALA A 81 -11.53 -1.97 -18.32
N ILE A 82 -10.90 -2.95 -18.96
CA ILE A 82 -10.59 -4.26 -18.40
C ILE A 82 -9.20 -4.23 -17.75
N SER A 83 -9.02 -4.98 -16.66
CA SER A 83 -7.73 -5.13 -15.99
C SER A 83 -6.69 -5.79 -16.90
N THR A 84 -5.45 -5.30 -16.82
CA THR A 84 -4.29 -5.98 -17.42
C THR A 84 -3.93 -7.24 -16.62
N PRO A 85 -3.19 -8.20 -17.18
CA PRO A 85 -2.79 -9.42 -16.47
C PRO A 85 -2.08 -9.14 -15.13
N THR A 86 -1.17 -8.17 -15.10
CA THR A 86 -0.44 -7.75 -13.89
C THR A 86 -1.38 -7.15 -12.83
N GLN A 87 -2.34 -6.32 -13.25
CA GLN A 87 -3.36 -5.77 -12.35
C GLN A 87 -4.26 -6.87 -11.79
N THR A 88 -4.69 -7.80 -12.65
CA THR A 88 -5.51 -8.95 -12.27
C THR A 88 -4.81 -9.78 -11.19
N HIS A 89 -3.51 -10.06 -11.34
CA HIS A 89 -2.75 -10.81 -10.34
C HIS A 89 -2.76 -10.10 -8.97
N LYS A 90 -2.44 -8.80 -8.94
CA LYS A 90 -2.47 -7.99 -7.72
C LYS A 90 -3.86 -7.92 -7.09
N LEU A 91 -4.90 -7.76 -7.93
CA LEU A 91 -6.29 -7.68 -7.48
C LEU A 91 -6.72 -8.99 -6.80
N LYS A 92 -6.44 -10.15 -7.40
CA LYS A 92 -6.84 -11.45 -6.84
C LYS A 92 -6.08 -11.81 -5.57
N LYS A 93 -4.77 -11.55 -5.52
CA LYS A 93 -3.92 -12.04 -4.42
C LYS A 93 -3.89 -11.11 -3.21
N LEU A 94 -3.87 -9.79 -3.42
CA LEU A 94 -3.59 -8.82 -2.35
C LEU A 94 -4.80 -7.96 -1.97
N LEU A 95 -5.63 -7.58 -2.94
CA LEU A 95 -6.66 -6.56 -2.72
C LEU A 95 -8.06 -7.13 -2.54
N LEU A 96 -8.41 -8.16 -3.31
CA LEU A 96 -9.76 -8.70 -3.44
C LEU A 96 -9.75 -10.24 -3.39
N PRO A 97 -9.32 -10.83 -2.26
CA PRO A 97 -9.25 -12.29 -2.12
C PRO A 97 -10.61 -12.97 -2.28
N TYR A 98 -11.70 -12.29 -1.93
CA TYR A 98 -13.07 -12.79 -2.06
C TYR A 98 -13.83 -12.21 -3.26
N GLY A 99 -13.13 -11.57 -4.19
CA GLY A 99 -13.78 -10.87 -5.31
C GLY A 99 -14.57 -9.64 -4.86
N THR A 100 -15.58 -9.27 -5.66
CA THR A 100 -16.30 -8.00 -5.48
C THR A 100 -17.82 -8.10 -5.44
N HIS A 101 -18.34 -9.30 -5.65
CA HIS A 101 -19.75 -9.64 -5.67
C HIS A 101 -20.44 -9.19 -4.37
#